data_AF-A0A4E0R1K1-F1
#
_entry.id   AF-A0A4E0R1K1-F1
#
_cell.length_a   1.000
_cell.length_b   1.000
_cell.length_c   1.000
_cell.angle_alpha   90.00
_cell.angle_beta   90.00
_cell.angle_gamma   90.00
#
_symmetry.space_group_name_H-M   'P 1'
#
loop_
_entity.id
_entity.type
_entity.pdbx_description
1 polymer ?
#
loop_
_entity_poly.entity_id
_entity_poly.type
_entity_poly.pdbx_seq_one_letter_code
_entity_poly.pdbx_strand_id
1 'polypeptide(L)' 'MPPKVDLNKCEGIGACAESCPTDVIDIEENEAGELKSVIARPDDCVECGNCVDACPTESITLD' A
#
# COMPACT_ATOMS: atom_id res chain seq x y z
N MET A 1 -5.00 12.28 4.72
CA MET A 1 -4.08 11.41 5.48
C MET A 1 -3.70 10.25 4.58
N PRO A 2 -2.41 10.04 4.31
CA PRO A 2 -1.98 8.93 3.47
C PRO A 2 -2.13 7.60 4.23
N PRO A 3 -2.38 6.48 3.52
CA PRO A 3 -2.41 5.17 4.16
C PRO A 3 -1.04 4.81 4.75
N LYS A 4 -1.03 3.98 5.78
CA LYS A 4 0.20 3.43 6.39
C LYS A 4 0.29 1.94 6.08
N VAL A 5 1.49 1.46 5.74
CA VAL A 5 1.76 0.05 5.44
C VAL A 5 2.59 -0.56 6.56
N ASP A 6 2.11 -1.65 7.15
CA ASP A 6 2.88 -2.49 8.06
C ASP A 6 3.77 -3.45 7.25
N LEU A 7 5.06 -3.13 7.17
CA LEU A 7 6.05 -3.91 6.42
C LEU A 7 6.25 -5.33 6.95
N ASN A 8 5.86 -5.62 8.20
CA ASN A 8 5.94 -6.97 8.76
C ASN A 8 4.83 -7.89 8.22
N LYS A 9 3.66 -7.32 7.91
CA LYS A 9 2.51 -8.05 7.36
C LYS A 9 2.41 -7.95 5.84
N CYS A 10 3.05 -6.94 5.25
CA CYS A 10 3.04 -6.74 3.82
C CYS A 10 3.87 -7.82 3.14
N GLU A 11 3.23 -8.63 2.28
CA GLU A 11 3.90 -9.64 1.46
C GLU A 11 4.19 -9.14 0.02
N GLY A 12 3.97 -7.86 -0.26
CA GLY A 12 4.25 -7.28 -1.58
C GLY A 12 3.34 -7.77 -2.70
N ILE A 13 2.09 -8.16 -2.37
CA ILE A 13 1.13 -8.77 -3.30
C ILE A 13 0.79 -7.86 -4.48
N GLY A 14 0.74 -6.54 -4.29
CA GLY A 14 0.40 -5.58 -5.35
C GLY A 14 -1.07 -5.20 -5.48
N ALA A 15 -1.99 -5.88 -4.79
CA ALA A 15 -3.43 -5.61 -4.88
C ALA A 15 -3.82 -4.17 -4.46
N CYS A 16 -3.09 -3.59 -3.52
CA CYS A 16 -3.29 -2.22 -3.07
C CYS A 16 -2.87 -1.17 -4.13
N ALA A 17 -1.85 -1.47 -4.95
CA ALA A 17 -1.44 -0.62 -6.05
C ALA A 17 -2.49 -0.66 -7.18
N GLU A 18 -2.97 -1.85 -7.54
CA GLU A 18 -4.00 -2.00 -8.59
C GLU A 18 -5.36 -1.41 -8.21
N SER A 19 -5.74 -1.47 -6.92
CA SER A 19 -7.01 -0.92 -6.44
C SER A 19 -6.98 0.60 -6.21
N CYS A 20 -5.80 1.22 -6.24
CA CYS A 20 -5.66 2.65 -5.99
C CYS A 20 -6.06 3.47 -7.23
N PRO A 21 -7.15 4.26 -7.19
CA PRO A 21 -7.61 5.01 -8.35
C PRO A 21 -6.70 6.19 -8.70
N THR A 22 -5.94 6.69 -7.72
CA THR A 22 -4.97 7.77 -7.87
C THR A 22 -3.54 7.27 -7.90
N ASP A 23 -3.36 5.94 -7.97
CA ASP A 23 -2.05 5.30 -8.09
C ASP A 23 -1.05 5.82 -7.04
N VAL A 24 -1.42 5.80 -5.75
CA VAL A 24 -0.61 6.36 -4.65
C VAL A 24 0.46 5.39 -4.14
N ILE A 25 0.29 4.10 -4.45
CA ILE A 25 1.03 3.00 -3.85
C ILE A 25 1.85 2.31 -4.94
N ASP A 26 3.16 2.25 -4.76
CA ASP A 26 4.08 1.49 -5.60
C ASP A 26 4.52 0.20 -4.88
N ILE A 27 5.03 -0.76 -5.63
CA ILE A 27 5.63 -1.98 -5.08
C ILE A 27 7.13 -1.93 -5.35
N GLU A 28 7.92 -1.90 -4.26
CA GLU A 28 9.37 -1.85 -4.33
C GLU A 28 9.98 -3.01 -3.55
N GLU A 29 11.18 -3.42 -3.95
CA GLU A 29 11.96 -4.45 -3.24
C GLU A 29 12.76 -3.79 -2.12
N ASN A 30 12.64 -4.31 -0.89
CA ASN A 30 13.41 -3.83 0.25
C ASN A 30 14.85 -4.38 0.24
N GLU A 31 15.70 -3.92 1.15
CA GLU A 31 17.09 -4.39 1.27
C GLU A 31 17.23 -5.89 1.57
N ALA A 32 16.15 -6.55 2.02
CA ALA A 32 16.10 -7.99 2.29
C ALA A 32 15.67 -8.83 1.07
N GLY A 33 15.38 -8.19 -0.06
CA GLY A 33 14.91 -8.87 -1.28
C GLY A 33 13.42 -9.21 -1.26
N GLU A 34 12.64 -8.58 -0.37
CA GLU A 34 11.20 -8.78 -0.27
C GLU A 34 10.46 -7.62 -0.94
N LEU A 35 9.45 -7.94 -1.75
CA LEU A 35 8.54 -6.93 -2.30
C LEU A 35 7.67 -6.37 -1.18
N LYS A 36 7.56 -5.03 -1.12
CA LYS A 36 6.75 -4.31 -0.14
C LYS A 36 6.01 -3.16 -0.82
N SER A 37 4.82 -2.87 -0.32
CA SER A 37 4.05 -1.71 -0.74
C SER A 37 4.60 -0.44 -0.11
N VAL A 38 4.86 0.56 -0.95
CA VAL A 38 5.42 1.86 -0.58
C VAL A 38 4.46 2.95 -1.00
N ILE A 39 4.28 3.93 -0.12
CA ILE A 39 3.44 5.11 -0.41
C ILE A 39 4.31 6.12 -1.15
N ALA A 40 4.28 6.08 -2.48
CA ALA A 40 5.13 6.93 -3.32
C ALA A 40 4.56 8.35 -3.47
N ARG A 41 3.22 8.49 -3.48
CA ARG A 41 2.53 9.75 -3.78
C ARG A 41 1.46 10.08 -2.72
N PRO A 42 1.84 10.28 -1.45
CA PRO A 42 0.88 10.45 -0.34
C PRO A 42 -0.06 11.65 -0.52
N ASP A 43 0.37 12.69 -1.25
CA ASP A 43 -0.40 13.91 -1.50
C ASP A 43 -1.59 13.69 -2.46
N ASP A 44 -1.53 12.65 -3.30
CA ASP A 44 -2.61 12.28 -4.24
C ASP A 44 -3.66 11.35 -3.58
N CYS A 45 -3.49 11.04 -2.29
CA CYS A 45 -4.43 10.20 -1.56
C CYS A 45 -5.75 10.93 -1.32
N VAL A 46 -6.83 10.35 -1.85
CA VAL A 46 -8.22 10.82 -1.68
C VAL A 46 -8.96 10.11 -0.54
N GLU A 47 -8.25 9.35 0.30
CA GLU A 47 -8.81 8.66 1.48
C GLU A 47 -9.99 7.71 1.15
N CYS A 48 -9.98 7.11 -0.04
CA CYS A 48 -11.08 6.26 -0.51
C CYS A 48 -11.22 4.91 0.23
N GLY A 49 -10.17 4.42 0.90
CA GLY A 49 -10.20 3.14 1.63
C GLY A 49 -9.93 1.89 0.78
N ASN A 50 -9.96 1.98 -0.56
CA ASN A 50 -9.81 0.81 -1.44
C ASN A 50 -8.57 -0.04 -1.16
N CYS A 51 -7.45 0.58 -0.84
CA CYS A 51 -6.20 -0.12 -0.57
C CYS A 51 -6.27 -0.98 0.71
N VAL A 52 -7.08 -0.58 1.70
CA VAL A 52 -7.32 -1.33 2.93
C VAL A 52 -8.16 -2.57 2.62
N ASP A 53 -9.27 -2.38 1.90
CA ASP A 53 -10.19 -3.48 1.53
C ASP A 53 -9.54 -4.49 0.57
N ALA A 54 -8.67 -4.02 -0.32
CA ALA A 54 -7.98 -4.87 -1.29
C ALA A 54 -6.79 -5.65 -0.69
N CYS A 55 -6.31 -5.27 0.51
CA CYS A 55 -5.14 -5.91 1.11
C CYS A 55 -5.54 -7.19 1.85
N PRO A 56 -5.22 -8.39 1.33
CA PRO A 56 -5.67 -9.64 1.95
C PRO A 56 -4.95 -9.96 3.27
N THR A 57 -3.78 -9.37 3.51
CA THR A 57 -3.04 -9.52 4.77
C THR A 57 -3.37 -8.43 5.79
N GLU A 58 -4.32 -7.54 5.46
CA GLU A 58 -4.73 -6.41 6.30
C GLU A 58 -3.50 -5.60 6.78
N SER A 59 -2.50 -5.46 5.92
CA SER A 59 -1.24 -4.78 6.22
C SER A 59 -1.32 -3.26 6.01
N ILE A 60 -2.48 -2.73 5.60
CA ILE A 60 -2.66 -1.31 5.27
C ILE A 60 -3.73 -0.73 6.18
N THR A 61 -3.44 0.43 6.80
CA THR A 61 -4.41 1.22 7.57
C THR A 61 -4.54 2.63 7.02
N LEU A 62 -5.67 3.27 7.29
CA LEU A 62 -5.96 4.65 6.88
C LEU A 62 -6.15 5.46 8.18
N ASP A 63 -5.04 5.98 8.71
CA ASP A 63 -4.94 6.64 10.02
C ASP A 63 -4.25 7.99 9.98
#